data_AF-A0A7W9YYG5-F1
#
_entry.id   AF-A0A7W9YYG5-F1
#
_cell.length_a   1.000
_cell.length_b   1.000
_cell.length_c   1.000
_cell.angle_alpha   90.00
_cell.angle_beta   90.00
_cell.angle_gamma   90.00
#
_symmetry.space_group_name_H-M   'P 1'
#
loop_
_entity.id
_entity.type
_entity.pdbx_description
1 polymer ?
#
loop_
_entity_poly.entity_id
_entity_poly.type
_entity_poly.pdbx_seq_one_letter_code
_entity_poly.pdbx_strand_id
1 'polypeptide(L)'
;MKTITARLTASTFALSLLAAPVMAANYSDWDTDGTDGISETEFRAGFEKNEAFDRWDADSNGTLSHTEFNEGIGDKEQAFTDRYGDGWFDDWDANSDAGIDENEYYDGLYSSYDENSNNVIEEPEFGDLGDDMGDGGWFDV
;
A
#
# COMPACT_ATOMS: atom_id res chain seq x y z
N MET A 1 43.55 7.03 -37.47
CA MET A 1 43.58 6.11 -36.30
C MET A 1 42.17 6.07 -35.74
N LYS A 2 41.55 4.90 -35.70
CA LYS A 2 40.12 4.73 -35.37
C LYS A 2 40.02 3.48 -34.52
N THR A 3 39.73 3.65 -33.24
CA THR A 3 39.32 2.57 -32.32
C THR A 3 38.60 3.21 -31.15
N ILE A 4 37.30 3.00 -31.06
CA ILE A 4 36.55 3.09 -29.81
C ILE A 4 35.86 1.73 -29.66
N THR A 5 36.28 0.99 -28.65
CA THR A 5 35.69 -0.29 -28.25
C THR A 5 34.80 -0.02 -27.06
N ALA A 6 33.49 -0.06 -27.26
CA ALA A 6 32.52 -0.09 -26.15
C ALA A 6 32.21 -1.56 -25.85
N ARG A 7 32.39 -1.97 -24.60
CA ARG A 7 31.96 -3.28 -24.10
C ARG A 7 30.63 -3.08 -23.37
N LEU A 8 29.55 -3.67 -23.89
CA LEU A 8 28.32 -3.87 -23.13
C LEU A 8 28.50 -5.14 -22.28
N THR A 9 28.44 -4.98 -20.96
CA THR A 9 28.23 -6.10 -20.04
C THR A 9 26.74 -6.28 -19.84
N ALA A 10 26.28 -7.50 -20.15
CA ALA A 10 24.90 -7.93 -20.09
C ALA A 10 24.39 -8.00 -18.65
N SER A 11 23.21 -7.43 -18.40
CA SER A 11 22.42 -7.75 -17.22
C SER A 11 21.49 -8.91 -17.56
N THR A 12 21.63 -10.01 -16.83
CA THR A 12 20.69 -11.12 -16.85
C THR A 12 19.83 -10.99 -15.60
N PHE A 13 18.59 -10.55 -15.75
CA PHE A 13 17.57 -10.69 -14.72
C PHE A 13 16.74 -11.92 -15.09
N ALA A 14 17.01 -13.04 -14.43
CA ALA A 14 16.20 -14.24 -14.55
C ALA A 14 15.14 -14.19 -13.45
N LEU A 15 13.98 -13.63 -13.77
CA LEU A 15 12.82 -13.66 -12.88
C LEU A 15 11.91 -14.82 -13.30
N SER A 16 12.00 -15.94 -12.59
CA SER A 16 11.04 -17.03 -12.73
C SER A 16 9.92 -16.84 -11.70
N LEU A 17 8.86 -16.12 -12.08
CA LEU A 17 7.60 -16.12 -11.33
C LEU A 17 6.65 -17.15 -11.95
N LEU A 18 6.29 -18.16 -11.17
CA LEU A 18 5.02 -18.85 -11.33
C LEU A 18 4.28 -18.65 -10.00
N ALA A 19 3.61 -17.51 -9.87
CA ALA A 19 2.56 -17.30 -8.90
C ALA A 19 1.22 -17.32 -9.67
N ALA A 20 0.23 -18.00 -9.09
CA ALA A 20 -1.14 -18.08 -9.59
C ALA A 20 -1.75 -16.66 -9.72
N PRO A 21 -2.85 -16.46 -10.45
CA PRO A 21 -3.52 -15.16 -10.48
C PRO A 21 -4.17 -14.94 -9.10
N VAL A 22 -3.39 -14.35 -8.19
CA VAL A 22 -3.93 -13.49 -7.15
C VAL A 22 -4.67 -12.36 -7.87
N MET A 23 -5.66 -11.74 -7.27
CA MET A 23 -6.27 -10.50 -7.75
C MET A 23 -5.25 -9.35 -7.69
N ALA A 24 -4.07 -9.53 -8.29
CA ALA A 24 -3.07 -8.50 -8.47
C ALA A 24 -3.68 -7.51 -9.46
N ALA A 25 -4.22 -6.41 -8.92
CA ALA A 25 -4.50 -5.25 -9.75
C ALA A 25 -3.20 -4.91 -10.49
N ASN A 26 -3.28 -4.63 -11.79
CA ASN A 26 -2.08 -4.21 -12.49
C ASN A 26 -1.80 -2.76 -12.08
N TYR A 27 -0.53 -2.41 -11.97
CA TYR A 27 -0.10 -1.04 -11.69
C TYR A 27 -0.81 -0.01 -12.62
N SER A 28 -0.90 -0.33 -13.91
CA SER A 28 -1.59 0.50 -14.92
C SER A 28 -3.10 0.60 -14.76
N ASP A 29 -3.74 -0.24 -13.92
CA ASP A 29 -5.16 -0.12 -13.61
C ASP A 29 -5.41 0.98 -12.55
N TRP A 30 -4.36 1.35 -11.80
CA TRP A 30 -4.38 2.38 -10.76
C TRP A 30 -3.79 3.70 -11.28
N ASP A 31 -2.70 3.66 -12.05
CA ASP A 31 -2.17 4.82 -12.78
C ASP A 31 -3.07 5.15 -13.99
N THR A 32 -4.10 5.94 -13.73
CA THR A 32 -5.17 6.24 -14.70
C THR A 32 -4.82 7.38 -15.64
N ASP A 33 -3.93 8.27 -15.23
CA ASP A 33 -3.48 9.39 -16.05
C ASP A 33 -2.18 9.11 -16.81
N GLY A 34 -1.49 8.01 -16.51
CA GLY A 34 -0.30 7.52 -17.20
C GLY A 34 0.94 8.33 -16.86
N THR A 35 1.02 8.86 -15.64
CA THR A 35 2.18 9.59 -15.14
C THR A 35 3.23 8.64 -14.57
N ASP A 36 4.37 9.17 -14.12
CA ASP A 36 5.49 8.35 -13.62
C ASP A 36 5.24 7.82 -12.19
N GLY A 37 4.00 7.41 -11.86
CA GLY A 37 3.61 7.15 -10.48
C GLY A 37 2.10 7.05 -10.27
N ILE A 38 1.64 6.31 -9.25
CA ILE A 38 0.25 6.38 -8.77
C ILE A 38 0.15 7.54 -7.77
N SER A 39 -0.64 8.55 -8.10
CA SER A 39 -0.88 9.69 -7.19
C SER A 39 -1.78 9.31 -6.01
N GLU A 40 -1.81 10.13 -4.96
CA GLU A 40 -2.70 9.95 -3.80
C GLU A 40 -4.18 9.81 -4.18
N THR A 41 -4.62 10.60 -5.17
CA THR A 41 -6.01 10.53 -5.68
C THR A 41 -6.30 9.18 -6.36
N GLU A 42 -5.35 8.68 -7.12
CA GLU A 42 -5.46 7.38 -7.80
C GLU A 42 -5.35 6.22 -6.81
N PHE A 43 -4.45 6.31 -5.84
CA PHE A 43 -4.33 5.38 -4.73
C PHE A 43 -5.67 5.26 -4.00
N ARG A 44 -6.27 6.39 -3.58
CA ARG A 44 -7.56 6.39 -2.89
C ARG A 44 -8.65 5.74 -3.73
N ALA A 45 -8.79 6.12 -5.00
CA ALA A 45 -9.79 5.55 -5.91
C ALA A 45 -9.55 4.06 -6.25
N GLY A 46 -8.31 3.60 -6.18
CA GLY A 46 -7.95 2.19 -6.33
C GLY A 46 -8.25 1.39 -5.07
N PHE A 47 -7.78 1.89 -3.92
CA PHE A 47 -7.82 1.20 -2.63
C PHE A 47 -9.22 1.16 -2.02
N GLU A 48 -10.05 2.19 -2.20
CA GLU A 48 -11.43 2.24 -1.68
C GLU A 48 -12.26 1.01 -2.10
N LYS A 49 -11.93 0.39 -3.23
CA LYS A 49 -12.60 -0.82 -3.75
C LYS A 49 -12.36 -2.05 -2.87
N ASN A 50 -11.35 -2.04 -2.00
CA ASN A 50 -11.09 -3.08 -1.02
C ASN A 50 -12.09 -3.04 0.15
N GLU A 51 -12.76 -1.91 0.39
CA GLU A 51 -13.78 -1.74 1.44
C GLU A 51 -13.29 -2.08 2.87
N ALA A 52 -11.97 -2.14 3.13
CA ALA A 52 -11.44 -2.45 4.47
C ALA A 52 -11.93 -1.48 5.54
N PHE A 53 -11.92 -0.18 5.26
CA PHE A 53 -12.42 0.84 6.19
C PHE A 53 -13.86 0.55 6.61
N ASP A 54 -14.77 0.40 5.63
CA ASP A 54 -16.18 0.11 5.87
C ASP A 54 -16.41 -1.24 6.58
N ARG A 55 -15.55 -2.23 6.31
CA ARG A 55 -15.63 -3.55 6.95
C ARG A 55 -15.15 -3.54 8.39
N TRP A 56 -14.20 -2.68 8.71
CA TRP A 56 -13.58 -2.60 10.04
C TRP A 56 -14.31 -1.62 10.96
N ASP A 57 -14.99 -0.61 10.42
CA ASP A 57 -15.87 0.32 11.15
C ASP A 57 -17.15 -0.41 11.64
N ALA A 58 -16.98 -1.24 12.66
CA ALA A 58 -17.99 -2.18 13.13
C ALA A 58 -19.19 -1.47 13.77
N ASP A 59 -18.99 -0.29 14.37
CA ASP A 59 -20.06 0.52 14.94
C ASP A 59 -20.62 1.57 13.96
N SER A 60 -20.01 1.73 12.78
CA SER A 60 -20.40 2.63 11.70
C SER A 60 -20.42 4.10 12.13
N ASN A 61 -19.44 4.50 12.95
CA ASN A 61 -19.31 5.87 13.44
C ASN A 61 -18.51 6.79 12.50
N GLY A 62 -17.90 6.24 11.45
CA GLY A 62 -17.09 6.96 10.47
C GLY A 62 -15.63 7.14 10.87
N THR A 63 -15.16 6.43 11.90
CA THR A 63 -13.77 6.39 12.36
C THR A 63 -13.41 4.97 12.79
N LEU A 64 -12.16 4.57 12.60
CA LEU A 64 -11.64 3.32 13.14
C LEU A 64 -10.99 3.58 14.49
N SER A 65 -11.57 3.00 15.54
CA SER A 65 -10.86 2.91 16.82
C SER A 65 -9.67 1.95 16.71
N HIS A 66 -8.71 2.07 17.63
CA HIS A 66 -7.59 1.13 17.71
C HIS A 66 -8.06 -0.34 17.88
N THR A 67 -9.22 -0.56 18.49
CA THR A 67 -9.78 -1.91 18.64
C THR A 67 -10.32 -2.43 17.31
N GLU A 68 -11.10 -1.62 16.59
CA GLU A 68 -11.65 -1.98 15.27
C GLU A 68 -10.54 -2.25 14.24
N PHE A 69 -9.51 -1.41 14.22
CA PHE A 69 -8.37 -1.62 13.34
C PHE A 69 -7.65 -2.94 13.65
N ASN A 70 -7.35 -3.19 14.93
CA ASN A 70 -6.69 -4.44 15.35
C ASN A 70 -7.53 -5.68 15.06
N GLU A 71 -8.85 -5.61 15.28
CA GLU A 71 -9.77 -6.70 14.91
C GLU A 71 -9.79 -6.92 13.39
N GLY A 72 -9.72 -5.83 12.61
CA GLY A 72 -9.66 -5.86 11.15
C GLY A 72 -8.42 -6.55 10.59
N ILE A 73 -7.23 -6.19 11.06
CA ILE A 73 -5.97 -6.84 10.64
C ILE A 73 -5.81 -8.26 11.21
N GLY A 74 -6.51 -8.56 12.31
CA GLY A 74 -6.58 -9.87 12.94
C GLY A 74 -5.22 -10.39 13.42
N ASP A 75 -4.90 -11.65 13.09
CA ASP A 75 -3.66 -12.32 13.52
C ASP A 75 -2.37 -11.69 12.95
N LYS A 76 -2.48 -10.64 12.14
CA LYS A 76 -1.37 -9.94 11.48
C LYS A 76 -0.89 -8.71 12.26
N GLU A 77 -1.46 -8.41 13.42
CA GLU A 77 -1.07 -7.29 14.30
C GLU A 77 0.45 -7.16 14.46
N GLN A 78 1.15 -8.27 14.76
CA GLN A 78 2.61 -8.22 14.93
C GLN A 78 3.34 -7.83 13.64
N ALA A 79 2.91 -8.36 12.49
CA ALA A 79 3.54 -8.04 11.21
C ALA A 79 3.28 -6.58 10.79
N PHE A 80 2.07 -6.10 11.07
CA PHE A 80 1.68 -4.71 10.86
C PHE A 80 2.55 -3.78 11.72
N THR A 81 2.66 -4.04 13.03
CA THR A 81 3.52 -3.28 13.95
C THR A 81 5.00 -3.37 13.59
N ASP A 82 5.49 -4.53 13.12
CA ASP A 82 6.88 -4.66 12.66
C ASP A 82 7.18 -3.76 11.46
N ARG A 83 6.18 -3.51 10.59
CA ARG A 83 6.31 -2.61 9.43
C ARG A 83 6.15 -1.13 9.81
N TYR A 84 5.08 -0.79 10.52
CA TYR A 84 4.69 0.61 10.77
C TYR A 84 5.19 1.17 12.11
N GLY A 85 5.71 0.31 12.98
CA GLY A 85 6.18 0.67 14.32
C GLY A 85 5.04 0.86 15.33
N ASP A 86 5.38 0.87 16.62
CA ASP A 86 4.40 0.97 17.72
C ASP A 86 3.60 2.29 17.74
N GLY A 87 4.05 3.32 17.02
CA GLY A 87 3.47 4.68 17.01
C GLY A 87 2.49 4.95 15.86
N TRP A 88 2.24 3.96 14.99
CA TRP A 88 1.50 4.15 13.75
C TRP A 88 0.12 4.79 13.96
N PHE A 89 -0.60 4.43 15.03
CA PHE A 89 -1.94 4.95 15.30
C PHE A 89 -1.90 6.45 15.60
N ASP A 90 -0.97 6.87 16.46
CA ASP A 90 -0.78 8.28 16.80
C ASP A 90 -0.26 9.09 15.59
N ASP A 91 0.52 8.45 14.70
CA ASP A 91 1.02 9.08 13.48
C ASP A 91 -0.09 9.29 12.44
N TRP A 92 -1.08 8.41 12.38
CA TRP A 92 -2.23 8.52 11.47
C TRP A 92 -3.38 9.35 12.05
N ASP A 93 -3.61 9.33 13.37
CA ASP A 93 -4.59 10.17 14.10
C ASP A 93 -4.10 11.63 14.15
N ALA A 94 -4.13 12.30 13.00
CA ALA A 94 -3.58 13.63 12.80
C ALA A 94 -4.30 14.69 13.65
N ASN A 95 -5.58 14.46 13.95
CA ASN A 95 -6.39 15.39 14.73
C ASN A 95 -6.43 15.07 16.24
N SER A 96 -5.92 13.90 16.66
CA SER A 96 -5.82 13.41 18.03
C SER A 96 -7.18 13.25 18.73
N ASP A 97 -8.20 12.76 18.03
CA ASP A 97 -9.52 12.47 18.59
C ASP A 97 -9.72 11.00 19.00
N ALA A 98 -8.66 10.20 18.92
CA ALA A 98 -8.62 8.78 19.27
C ALA A 98 -9.42 7.87 18.31
N GLY A 99 -9.70 8.35 17.10
CA GLY A 99 -10.16 7.56 15.96
C GLY A 99 -9.34 7.88 14.72
N ILE A 100 -9.28 6.94 13.78
CA ILE A 100 -8.74 7.19 12.45
C ILE A 100 -9.93 7.43 11.52
N ASP A 101 -10.16 8.68 11.12
CA ASP A 101 -11.20 8.96 10.13
C ASP A 101 -10.80 8.46 8.73
N GLU A 102 -11.75 8.50 7.80
CA GLU A 102 -11.52 8.01 6.44
C GLU A 102 -10.34 8.72 5.76
N ASN A 103 -10.18 10.03 5.93
CA ASN A 103 -9.06 10.74 5.31
C ASN A 103 -7.73 10.34 5.95
N GLU A 104 -7.68 10.30 7.28
CA GLU A 104 -6.50 9.87 8.03
C GLU A 104 -6.08 8.44 7.66
N TYR A 105 -7.03 7.54 7.45
CA TYR A 105 -6.78 6.17 7.01
C TYR A 105 -6.10 6.11 5.63
N TYR A 106 -6.68 6.78 4.63
CA TYR A 106 -6.11 6.75 3.27
C TYR A 106 -4.79 7.55 3.18
N ASP A 107 -4.68 8.68 3.88
CA ASP A 107 -3.48 9.52 3.87
C ASP A 107 -2.32 8.79 4.59
N GLY A 108 -2.64 8.13 5.71
CA GLY A 108 -1.71 7.28 6.46
C GLY A 108 -1.22 6.10 5.63
N LEU A 109 -2.12 5.39 4.95
CA LEU A 109 -1.76 4.29 4.04
C LEU A 109 -0.90 4.78 2.87
N TYR A 110 -1.32 5.84 2.19
CA TYR A 110 -0.58 6.39 1.06
C TYR A 110 0.85 6.76 1.46
N SER A 111 0.99 7.53 2.54
CA SER A 111 2.29 7.96 3.06
C SER A 111 3.16 6.78 3.51
N SER A 112 2.51 5.69 3.92
CA SER A 112 3.16 4.47 4.38
C SER A 112 3.70 3.61 3.25
N TYR A 113 3.09 3.66 2.06
CA TYR A 113 3.60 2.98 0.85
C TYR A 113 4.52 3.88 0.02
N ASP A 114 4.37 5.21 0.07
CA ASP A 114 5.33 6.17 -0.52
C ASP A 114 6.61 6.24 0.35
N GLU A 115 7.37 5.13 0.36
CA GLU A 115 8.51 4.92 1.26
C GLU A 115 9.58 6.01 1.11
N ASN A 116 9.72 6.53 -0.11
CA ASN A 116 10.71 7.55 -0.42
C ASN A 116 10.16 8.99 -0.34
N SER A 117 8.87 9.14 -0.05
CA SER A 117 8.15 10.41 0.13
C SER A 117 8.26 11.36 -1.07
N ASN A 118 8.19 10.83 -2.29
CA ASN A 118 8.23 11.63 -3.51
C ASN A 118 6.84 11.98 -4.07
N ASN A 119 5.79 11.68 -3.30
CA ASN A 119 4.40 11.93 -3.64
C ASN A 119 3.88 11.11 -4.81
N VAL A 120 4.45 9.93 -5.06
CA VAL A 120 3.85 8.90 -5.92
C VAL A 120 4.14 7.49 -5.38
N ILE A 121 3.26 6.53 -5.65
CA ILE A 121 3.56 5.10 -5.43
C ILE A 121 4.12 4.53 -6.72
N GLU A 122 5.32 3.96 -6.64
CA GLU A 122 6.04 3.38 -7.77
C GLU A 122 5.84 1.85 -7.83
N GLU A 123 6.24 1.19 -8.92
CA GLU A 123 6.04 -0.26 -9.07
C GLU A 123 6.56 -1.11 -7.89
N PRO A 124 7.73 -0.82 -7.27
CA PRO A 124 8.18 -1.56 -6.10
C PRO A 124 7.24 -1.41 -4.91
N GLU A 125 6.83 -0.18 -4.60
CA GLU A 125 5.95 0.17 -3.48
C GLU A 125 4.53 -0.37 -3.70
N PHE A 126 4.04 -0.34 -4.94
CA PHE A 126 2.78 -0.97 -5.35
C PHE A 126 2.84 -2.51 -5.21
N GLY A 127 4.03 -3.10 -5.35
CA GLY A 127 4.26 -4.52 -5.08
C GLY A 127 3.98 -4.87 -3.62
N ASP A 128 4.48 -4.07 -2.68
CA ASP A 128 4.24 -4.26 -1.24
C ASP A 128 2.74 -4.10 -0.90
N LEU A 129 2.07 -3.09 -1.49
CA LEU A 129 0.62 -2.94 -1.39
C LEU A 129 -0.13 -4.18 -1.90
N GLY A 130 0.29 -4.71 -3.06
CA GLY A 130 -0.30 -5.90 -3.66
C GLY A 130 -0.16 -7.15 -2.79
N ASP A 131 0.96 -7.31 -2.10
CA ASP A 131 1.18 -8.41 -1.15
C ASP A 131 0.24 -8.30 0.06
N ASP A 132 -0.03 -7.08 0.55
CA ASP A 132 -0.91 -6.89 1.71
C ASP A 132 -2.40 -6.95 1.37
N MET A 133 -2.77 -6.67 0.11
CA MET A 133 -4.12 -6.86 -0.42
C MET A 133 -4.39 -8.28 -0.92
N GLY A 134 -3.34 -9.06 -1.17
CA GLY A 134 -3.44 -10.43 -1.66
C GLY A 134 -3.77 -11.46 -0.57
N ASP A 135 -3.98 -12.72 -0.98
CA ASP A 135 -4.31 -13.83 -0.09
C ASP A 135 -3.37 -13.89 1.13
N GLY A 136 -3.94 -13.75 2.33
CA GLY A 136 -3.17 -13.79 3.57
C GLY A 136 -2.44 -12.49 3.94
N GLY A 137 -2.65 -11.40 3.20
CA GLY A 137 -2.33 -10.03 3.58
C GLY A 137 -3.39 -9.44 4.54
N TRP A 138 -3.11 -8.29 5.17
CA TRP A 138 -4.04 -7.70 6.14
C TRP A 138 -5.26 -7.03 5.50
N PHE A 139 -5.21 -6.71 4.22
CA PHE A 139 -6.37 -6.21 3.46
C PHE A 139 -7.07 -7.33 2.66
N ASP A 140 -6.82 -8.61 2.98
CA ASP A 140 -7.61 -9.74 2.49
C ASP A 140 -8.94 -9.83 3.26
N VAL A 141 -9.90 -8.96 2.88
CA VAL A 141 -11.17 -8.71 3.58
C VAL A 141 -12.42 -8.90 2.73
#